data_AF-A0A951EU14-F1
#
_entry.id   AF-A0A951EU14-F1
#
_cell.length_a   1.000
_cell.length_b   1.000
_cell.length_c   1.000
_cell.angle_alpha   90.00
_cell.angle_beta   90.00
_cell.angle_gamma   90.00
#
_symmetry.space_group_name_H-M   'P 1'
#
loop_
_entity.id
_entity.type
_entity.pdbx_description
1 polymer ?
#
loop_
_entity_poly.entity_id
_entity_poly.type
_entity_poly.pdbx_seq_one_letter_code
_entity_poly.pdbx_strand_id
1 'polypeptide(L)'
;MMRFDRFPLSRRACLAALASVALAAPEASNGVAIIARSDLPVDNLSFAELRRVMLGDRQFWSSNLKVTLLVRAPGSREREVVLKSIYEMSEAQFRQYWIAKVFRAEAASAPRIVYSNEMATELVGQIPGAVACVDSSHVPAGLKVLKINGLLPG
;
A
#
# COMPACT_ATOMS: atom_id res chain seq x y z
N MET A 1 -2.07 72.30 -49.31
CA MET A 1 -3.07 71.73 -50.24
C MET A 1 -3.17 70.24 -49.90
N MET A 2 -4.06 69.88 -48.97
CA MET A 2 -5.37 69.25 -49.18
C MET A 2 -5.34 67.72 -49.46
N ARG A 3 -6.23 67.03 -48.71
CA ARG A 3 -6.77 65.65 -48.81
C ARG A 3 -6.01 64.58 -48.00
N PHE A 4 -6.57 64.13 -46.87
CA PHE A 4 -7.61 63.08 -46.71
C PHE A 4 -7.23 61.77 -47.40
N ASP A 5 -7.04 60.69 -46.64
CA ASP A 5 -8.00 59.57 -46.66
C ASP A 5 -7.68 58.45 -45.63
N ARG A 6 -8.75 58.07 -44.93
CA ARG A 6 -9.12 56.74 -44.40
C ARG A 6 -8.21 55.97 -43.41
N PHE A 7 -8.71 55.91 -42.17
CA PHE A 7 -8.69 54.72 -41.33
C PHE A 7 -9.49 53.57 -41.98
N PRO A 8 -9.16 52.30 -41.68
CA PRO A 8 -10.07 51.59 -40.77
C PRO A 8 -9.39 50.80 -39.65
N LEU A 9 -10.10 50.83 -38.52
CA LEU A 9 -9.97 50.00 -37.32
C LEU A 9 -9.67 48.53 -37.64
N SER A 10 -8.65 47.97 -36.98
CA SER A 10 -8.62 46.54 -36.70
C SER A 10 -8.69 46.33 -35.19
N ARG A 11 -9.85 45.83 -34.76
CA ARG A 11 -10.20 45.49 -33.38
C ARG A 11 -9.25 44.42 -32.85
N ARG A 12 -8.27 44.80 -32.04
CA ARG A 12 -7.52 43.84 -31.23
C ARG A 12 -8.28 43.58 -29.94
N ALA A 13 -9.12 42.54 -29.96
CA ALA A 13 -9.68 41.95 -28.76
C ALA A 13 -8.54 41.36 -27.92
N CYS A 14 -8.18 42.01 -26.82
CA CYS A 14 -7.27 41.45 -25.84
C CYS A 14 -8.05 40.45 -24.99
N LEU A 15 -7.88 39.15 -25.27
CA LEU A 15 -8.34 38.08 -24.38
C LEU A 15 -7.57 38.15 -23.06
N ALA A 16 -8.27 38.43 -21.97
CA ALA A 16 -7.75 38.30 -20.62
C ALA A 16 -7.66 36.82 -20.24
N ALA A 17 -6.44 36.29 -20.08
CA ALA A 17 -6.20 34.96 -19.58
C ALA A 17 -6.30 34.95 -18.04
N LEU A 18 -7.40 34.43 -17.51
CA LEU A 18 -7.54 34.10 -16.09
C LEU A 18 -6.72 32.83 -15.81
N ALA A 19 -5.56 33.01 -15.18
CA ALA A 19 -4.75 31.90 -14.69
C ALA A 19 -5.38 31.36 -13.39
N SER A 20 -6.13 30.26 -13.50
CA SER A 20 -6.60 29.51 -12.33
C SER A 20 -5.43 28.76 -11.70
N VAL A 21 -4.93 29.26 -10.57
CA VAL A 21 -3.99 28.54 -9.71
C VAL A 21 -4.77 27.45 -8.99
N ALA A 22 -4.64 26.19 -9.45
CA ALA A 22 -5.16 25.04 -8.72
C ALA A 22 -4.31 24.83 -7.46
N LEU A 23 -4.87 25.12 -6.29
CA LEU A 23 -4.28 24.75 -5.00
C LEU A 23 -4.40 23.22 -4.88
N ALA A 24 -3.29 22.50 -5.02
CA ALA A 24 -3.24 21.09 -4.66
C ALA A 24 -3.42 20.97 -3.13
N ALA A 25 -4.52 20.37 -2.69
CA ALA A 25 -4.71 20.02 -1.29
C ALA A 25 -3.63 19.01 -0.87
N PRO A 26 -3.12 19.06 0.37
CA PRO A 26 -2.24 18.02 0.86
C PRO A 26 -3.00 16.69 0.87
N GLU A 27 -2.55 15.74 0.06
CA GLU A 27 -2.98 14.35 0.15
C GLU A 27 -2.79 13.91 1.62
N ALA A 28 -3.88 13.62 2.32
CA ALA A 28 -3.78 12.99 3.63
C ALA A 28 -2.95 11.72 3.43
N SER A 29 -1.77 11.67 4.03
CA SER A 29 -0.91 10.50 3.96
C SER A 29 -1.59 9.37 4.74
N ASN A 30 -2.48 8.64 4.09
CA ASN A 30 -3.20 7.53 4.70
C ASN A 30 -2.18 6.47 5.14
N GLY A 31 -2.30 5.98 6.37
CA GLY A 31 -1.39 4.94 6.88
C GLY A 31 -1.47 3.65 6.06
N VAL A 32 -0.53 2.73 6.28
CA VAL A 32 -0.63 1.36 5.79
C VAL A 32 -1.24 0.51 6.90
N ALA A 33 -2.37 -0.12 6.61
CA ALA A 33 -3.06 -1.05 7.50
C ALA A 33 -2.55 -2.49 7.32
N ILE A 34 -2.38 -3.20 8.42
CA ILE A 34 -2.20 -4.66 8.41
C ILE A 34 -3.57 -5.30 8.53
N ILE A 35 -4.01 -5.99 7.49
CA ILE A 35 -5.32 -6.63 7.45
C ILE A 35 -5.19 -8.15 7.49
N ALA A 36 -6.19 -8.78 8.09
CA ALA A 36 -6.36 -10.21 8.15
C ALA A 36 -7.83 -10.59 7.99
N ARG A 37 -8.09 -11.88 7.81
CA ARG A 37 -9.45 -12.42 7.82
C ARG A 37 -10.10 -12.20 9.19
N SER A 38 -11.42 -12.01 9.20
CA SER A 38 -12.20 -11.73 10.42
C SER A 38 -12.12 -12.82 11.49
N ASP A 39 -11.92 -14.08 11.08
CA ASP A 39 -11.81 -15.25 11.96
C ASP A 39 -10.39 -15.49 12.50
N LEU A 40 -9.42 -14.63 12.18
CA LEU A 40 -8.06 -14.76 12.71
C LEU A 40 -8.09 -14.61 14.25
N PRO A 41 -7.53 -15.55 15.04
CA PRO A 41 -7.60 -15.51 16.51
C PRO A 41 -6.63 -14.50 17.16
N VAL A 42 -6.27 -13.44 16.43
CA VAL A 42 -5.32 -12.40 16.83
C VAL A 42 -5.91 -11.06 16.42
N ASP A 43 -6.01 -10.14 17.37
CA ASP A 43 -6.50 -8.77 17.13
C ASP A 43 -5.39 -7.72 17.30
N ASN A 44 -4.30 -8.10 17.96
CA ASN A 44 -3.18 -7.23 18.26
C ASN A 44 -1.85 -7.99 18.16
N LEU A 45 -0.84 -7.34 17.61
CA LEU A 45 0.55 -7.79 17.60
C LEU A 45 1.45 -6.68 18.13
N SER A 46 2.50 -7.05 18.86
CA SER A 46 3.63 -6.14 18.99
C SER A 46 4.32 -5.95 17.64
N PHE A 47 5.05 -4.85 17.47
CA PHE A 47 5.82 -4.62 16.24
C PHE A 47 6.86 -5.73 15.99
N ALA A 48 7.47 -6.27 17.06
CA ALA A 48 8.41 -7.37 16.95
C ALA A 48 7.75 -8.67 16.44
N GLU A 49 6.51 -8.96 16.90
CA GLU A 49 5.75 -10.11 16.41
C GLU A 49 5.30 -9.93 14.96
N LEU A 50 4.86 -8.72 14.58
CA LEU A 50 4.57 -8.38 13.19
C LEU A 50 5.79 -8.65 12.32
N ARG A 51 6.98 -8.20 12.75
CA ARG A 51 8.22 -8.42 11.99
C ARG A 51 8.53 -9.91 11.85
N ARG A 52 8.37 -10.72 12.89
CA ARG A 52 8.54 -12.19 12.79
C ARG A 52 7.56 -12.84 11.82
N VAL A 53 6.31 -12.40 11.80
CA VAL A 53 5.31 -12.86 10.81
C VAL A 53 5.74 -12.48 9.41
N MET A 54 6.06 -11.21 9.18
CA MET A 54 6.43 -10.68 7.86
C MET A 54 7.75 -11.26 7.36
N LEU A 55 8.72 -11.56 8.24
CA LEU A 55 9.97 -12.24 7.89
C LEU A 55 9.79 -13.74 7.65
N GLY A 56 8.63 -14.31 7.94
CA GLY A 56 8.36 -15.75 7.83
C GLY A 56 8.95 -16.60 8.96
N ASP A 57 9.40 -15.97 10.06
CA ASP A 57 9.88 -16.68 11.26
C ASP A 57 8.70 -17.29 12.04
N ARG A 58 7.55 -16.62 12.04
CA ARG A 58 6.28 -17.19 12.48
C ARG A 58 5.50 -17.68 11.25
N GLN A 59 5.42 -18.99 11.09
CA GLN A 59 4.73 -19.63 9.95
C GLN A 59 3.30 -20.09 10.28
N PHE A 60 2.90 -20.05 11.55
CA PHE A 60 1.58 -20.49 12.01
C PHE A 60 1.00 -19.50 13.03
N TRP A 61 -0.29 -19.19 12.85
CA TRP A 61 -1.08 -18.45 13.84
C TRP A 61 -1.43 -19.35 15.03
N SER A 62 -1.82 -20.59 14.73
CA SER A 62 -2.09 -21.71 15.64
C SER A 62 -1.74 -23.03 14.95
N SER A 63 -1.82 -24.17 15.64
CA SER A 63 -1.37 -25.48 15.14
C SER A 63 -1.92 -25.86 13.75
N ASN A 64 -3.16 -25.45 13.42
CA ASN A 64 -3.82 -25.79 12.16
C ASN A 64 -4.06 -24.58 11.25
N LEU A 65 -3.49 -23.41 11.56
CA LEU A 65 -3.72 -22.18 10.81
C LEU A 65 -2.40 -21.57 10.37
N LYS A 66 -2.00 -21.88 9.13
CA LYS A 66 -0.77 -21.37 8.52
C LYS A 66 -0.87 -19.89 8.20
N VAL A 67 0.23 -19.16 8.37
CA VAL A 67 0.37 -17.77 7.90
C VAL A 67 0.51 -17.77 6.38
N THR A 68 -0.37 -17.03 5.70
CA THR A 68 -0.21 -16.74 4.27
C THR A 68 0.08 -15.25 4.10
N LEU A 69 1.30 -14.91 3.68
CA LEU A 69 1.69 -13.53 3.42
C LEU A 69 1.26 -13.13 2.01
N LEU A 70 0.47 -12.07 1.91
CA LEU A 70 0.14 -11.40 0.65
C LEU A 70 0.86 -10.06 0.63
N VAL A 71 1.66 -9.81 -0.40
CA VAL A 71 2.44 -8.57 -0.51
C VAL A 71 2.19 -7.94 -1.88
N ARG A 72 2.02 -6.62 -1.90
CA ARG A 72 1.81 -5.88 -3.14
C ARG A 72 3.02 -6.02 -4.08
N ALA A 73 2.78 -5.89 -5.39
CA ALA A 73 3.83 -5.89 -6.40
C ALA A 73 4.89 -4.79 -6.15
N PRO A 74 6.15 -4.99 -6.58
CA PRO A 74 7.20 -3.98 -6.52
C PRO A 74 6.75 -2.63 -7.10
N GLY A 75 7.16 -1.54 -6.46
CA GLY A 75 6.82 -0.16 -6.88
C GLY A 75 5.43 0.32 -6.43
N SER A 76 4.67 -0.49 -5.69
CA SER A 76 3.47 0.01 -5.01
C SER A 76 3.83 0.72 -3.70
N ARG A 77 3.00 1.70 -3.31
CA ARG A 77 3.18 2.49 -2.09
C ARG A 77 3.28 1.62 -0.85
N GLU A 78 2.40 0.63 -0.69
CA GLU A 78 2.38 -0.23 0.49
C GLU A 78 3.63 -1.10 0.55
N ARG A 79 4.09 -1.60 -0.60
CA ARG A 79 5.33 -2.36 -0.70
C ARG A 79 6.52 -1.54 -0.24
N GLU A 80 6.64 -0.29 -0.68
CA GLU A 80 7.73 0.61 -0.28
C GLU A 80 7.71 0.87 1.23
N VAL A 81 6.53 1.19 1.79
CA VAL A 81 6.37 1.44 3.23
C VAL A 81 6.73 0.18 4.05
N VAL A 82 6.24 -0.98 3.64
CA VAL A 82 6.50 -2.25 4.34
C VAL A 82 7.98 -2.62 4.28
N LEU A 83 8.61 -2.45 3.12
CA LEU A 83 10.04 -2.71 2.96
C LEU A 83 10.90 -1.77 3.80
N LYS A 84 10.57 -0.48 3.86
CA LYS A 84 11.29 0.51 4.66
C LYS A 84 11.08 0.30 6.16
N SER A 85 9.83 0.16 6.58
CA SER A 85 9.47 0.23 8.00
C SER A 85 9.53 -1.12 8.70
N ILE A 86 9.13 -2.21 8.02
CA ILE A 86 9.00 -3.54 8.66
C ILE A 86 10.19 -4.43 8.32
N TYR A 87 10.56 -4.54 7.04
CA TYR A 87 11.67 -5.41 6.64
C TYR A 87 13.03 -4.73 6.82
N GLU A 88 13.09 -3.41 6.69
CA GLU A 88 14.32 -2.61 6.60
C GLU A 88 15.26 -3.13 5.49
N MET A 89 14.65 -3.43 4.33
CA MET A 89 15.33 -4.00 3.17
C MET A 89 14.98 -3.21 1.91
N SER A 90 15.93 -3.10 1.00
CA SER A 90 15.62 -2.73 -0.40
C SER A 90 14.83 -3.84 -1.10
N GLU A 91 14.21 -3.52 -2.23
CA GLU A 91 13.54 -4.51 -3.10
C GLU A 91 14.46 -5.68 -3.49
N ALA A 92 15.73 -5.41 -3.80
CA ALA A 92 16.70 -6.44 -4.14
C ALA A 92 17.01 -7.34 -2.94
N GLN A 93 17.23 -6.75 -1.76
CA GLN A 93 17.46 -7.49 -0.52
C GLN A 93 16.25 -8.35 -0.13
N PHE A 94 15.03 -7.83 -0.24
CA PHE A 94 13.81 -8.59 0.02
C PHE A 94 13.70 -9.82 -0.90
N ARG A 95 13.96 -9.67 -2.20
CA ARG A 95 13.94 -10.79 -3.14
C ARG A 95 14.99 -11.85 -2.77
N GLN A 96 16.23 -11.41 -2.53
CA GLN A 96 17.32 -12.32 -2.15
C GLN A 96 17.05 -13.02 -0.81
N TYR A 97 16.50 -12.29 0.17
CA TYR A 97 16.11 -12.81 1.47
C TYR A 97 15.15 -14.00 1.31
N TRP A 98 14.05 -13.83 0.56
CA TRP A 98 13.05 -14.87 0.40
C TRP A 98 13.54 -16.05 -0.46
N ILE A 99 14.33 -15.81 -1.50
CA ILE A 99 14.98 -16.88 -2.27
C ILE A 99 15.84 -17.74 -1.33
N ALA A 100 16.70 -17.10 -0.53
CA ALA A 100 17.61 -17.80 0.35
C ALA A 100 16.88 -18.53 1.48
N LYS A 101 15.84 -17.92 2.06
CA LYS A 101 15.05 -18.51 3.16
C LYS A 101 14.30 -19.77 2.70
N VAL A 102 13.69 -19.73 1.51
CA VAL A 102 13.01 -20.89 0.92
C VAL A 102 14.02 -21.97 0.53
N PHE A 103 15.15 -21.59 -0.08
CA PHE A 103 16.20 -22.55 -0.45
C PHE A 103 16.77 -23.29 0.76
N ARG A 104 16.91 -22.61 1.91
CA ARG A 104 17.32 -23.22 3.18
C ARG A 104 16.20 -23.97 3.92
N ALA A 105 15.01 -24.07 3.33
CA ALA A 105 13.81 -24.64 3.95
C ALA A 105 13.42 -24.00 5.30
N GLU A 106 13.86 -22.77 5.56
CA GLU A 106 13.49 -21.98 6.75
C GLU A 106 12.07 -21.42 6.64
N ALA A 107 11.54 -21.32 5.42
CA ALA A 107 10.15 -20.98 5.15
C ALA A 107 9.59 -21.86 4.02
N ALA A 108 8.36 -22.32 4.17
CA ALA A 108 7.73 -23.22 3.19
C ALA A 108 7.50 -22.56 1.82
N SER A 109 7.30 -21.23 1.77
CA SER A 109 7.09 -20.48 0.54
C SER A 109 7.36 -18.99 0.75
N ALA A 110 7.75 -18.30 -0.32
CA ALA A 110 7.79 -16.84 -0.33
C ALA A 110 6.36 -16.24 -0.28
N PRO A 111 6.22 -14.94 0.05
CA PRO A 111 4.93 -14.26 0.00
C PRO A 111 4.32 -14.28 -1.39
N ARG A 112 2.98 -14.37 -1.46
CA ARG A 112 2.26 -14.27 -2.72
C ARG A 112 2.18 -12.81 -3.13
N ILE A 113 2.52 -12.53 -4.38
CA ILE A 113 2.45 -11.19 -4.94
C ILE A 113 1.02 -10.90 -5.43
N VAL A 114 0.48 -9.75 -5.04
CA VAL A 114 -0.85 -9.26 -5.44
C VAL A 114 -0.73 -7.93 -6.16
N TYR A 115 -1.52 -7.75 -7.22
CA TYR A 115 -1.36 -6.64 -8.17
C TYR A 115 -2.23 -5.42 -7.89
N SER A 116 -3.24 -5.53 -7.02
CA SER A 116 -4.00 -4.38 -6.52
C SER A 116 -4.37 -4.52 -5.03
N ASN A 117 -4.87 -3.43 -4.42
CA ASN A 117 -5.39 -3.49 -3.05
C ASN A 117 -6.69 -4.29 -3.00
N GLU A 118 -7.52 -4.19 -4.04
CA GLU A 118 -8.76 -4.97 -4.18
C GLU A 118 -8.43 -6.47 -4.18
N MET A 119 -7.47 -6.91 -5.00
CA MET A 119 -7.00 -8.29 -5.02
C MET A 119 -6.45 -8.73 -3.65
N ALA A 120 -5.70 -7.85 -2.96
CA ALA A 120 -5.20 -8.15 -1.62
C ALA A 120 -6.36 -8.40 -0.64
N THR A 121 -7.32 -7.48 -0.59
CA THR A 121 -8.48 -7.57 0.32
C THR A 121 -9.38 -8.77 0.03
N GLU A 122 -9.64 -9.06 -1.24
CA GLU A 122 -10.41 -10.23 -1.67
C GLU A 122 -9.74 -11.53 -1.20
N LEU A 123 -8.44 -11.68 -1.48
CA LEU A 123 -7.69 -12.87 -1.09
C LEU A 123 -7.55 -13.01 0.43
N VAL A 124 -7.44 -11.91 1.18
CA VAL A 124 -7.48 -11.96 2.65
C VAL A 124 -8.84 -12.51 3.14
N GLY A 125 -9.95 -12.10 2.51
CA GLY A 125 -11.27 -12.62 2.87
C GLY A 125 -11.46 -14.12 2.56
N GLN A 126 -10.78 -14.61 1.52
CA GLN A 126 -10.92 -16.00 1.03
C GLN A 126 -9.94 -16.99 1.67
N ILE A 127 -8.73 -16.55 2.05
CA ILE A 127 -7.66 -17.44 2.51
C ILE A 127 -7.57 -17.40 4.04
N PRO A 128 -7.91 -18.51 4.75
CA PRO A 128 -7.69 -18.59 6.19
C PRO A 128 -6.22 -18.36 6.55
N GLY A 129 -5.98 -17.51 7.55
CA GLY A 129 -4.62 -17.18 8.01
C GLY A 129 -3.86 -16.23 7.09
N ALA A 130 -4.50 -15.65 6.07
CA ALA A 130 -3.88 -14.61 5.26
C ALA A 130 -3.72 -13.29 6.01
N VAL A 131 -2.62 -12.61 5.73
CA VAL A 131 -2.34 -11.25 6.17
C VAL A 131 -1.78 -10.45 5.00
N ALA A 132 -2.22 -9.19 4.88
CA ALA A 132 -1.77 -8.27 3.84
C ALA A 132 -1.56 -6.87 4.40
N CYS A 133 -0.77 -6.08 3.67
CA CYS A 133 -0.63 -4.65 3.92
C CYS A 133 -1.36 -3.90 2.81
N VAL A 134 -2.29 -3.02 3.19
CA VAL A 134 -3.11 -2.23 2.26
C VAL A 134 -3.20 -0.79 2.73
N ASP A 135 -3.60 0.12 1.85
CA ASP A 135 -3.94 1.49 2.24
C ASP A 135 -5.07 1.52 3.27
N SER A 136 -4.87 2.25 4.38
CA SER A 136 -5.82 2.26 5.50
C SER A 136 -7.18 2.89 5.17
N SER A 137 -7.27 3.75 4.15
CA SER A 137 -8.54 4.34 3.74
C SER A 137 -9.39 3.41 2.87
N HIS A 138 -8.83 2.29 2.42
CA HIS A 138 -9.47 1.38 1.47
C HIS A 138 -9.62 -0.04 2.04
N VAL A 139 -9.84 -0.16 3.34
CA VAL A 139 -10.15 -1.46 3.97
C VAL A 139 -11.66 -1.73 3.89
N PRO A 140 -12.13 -2.75 3.14
CA PRO A 140 -13.55 -3.07 3.07
C PRO A 140 -14.07 -3.61 4.40
N ALA A 141 -15.36 -3.40 4.64
CA ALA A 141 -16.05 -3.99 5.79
C ALA A 141 -15.97 -5.53 5.75
N GLY A 142 -15.83 -6.15 6.91
CA GLY A 142 -15.74 -7.62 7.05
C GLY A 142 -14.32 -8.18 7.10
N LEU A 143 -13.30 -7.35 6.87
CA LEU A 143 -11.90 -7.69 7.18
C LEU A 143 -11.51 -7.16 8.56
N LYS A 144 -10.56 -7.85 9.20
CA LYS A 144 -9.99 -7.44 10.48
C LYS A 144 -8.75 -6.59 10.24
N VAL A 145 -8.72 -5.39 10.82
CA VAL A 145 -7.50 -4.59 10.91
C VAL A 145 -6.78 -4.98 12.20
N LEU A 146 -5.54 -5.46 12.09
CA LEU A 146 -4.72 -5.81 13.23
C LEU A 146 -4.15 -4.55 13.89
N LYS A 147 -4.28 -4.47 15.21
CA LYS A 147 -3.61 -3.43 16.00
C LYS A 147 -2.14 -3.76 16.11
N ILE A 148 -1.28 -2.76 15.99
CA ILE A 148 0.15 -2.89 16.21
C ILE A 148 0.53 -2.09 17.46
N ASN A 149 1.04 -2.76 18.48
CA ASN A 149 1.27 -2.18 19.81
C ASN A 149 0.01 -1.52 20.41
N GLY A 150 -1.17 -2.06 20.14
CA GLY A 150 -2.46 -1.52 20.58
C GLY A 150 -3.00 -0.38 19.70
N LEU A 151 -2.27 0.07 18.68
CA LEU A 151 -2.63 1.19 17.83
C LEU A 151 -3.23 0.72 16.49
N LEU A 152 -4.21 1.47 16.00
CA LEU A 152 -4.73 1.34 14.64
C LEU A 152 -3.85 2.14 13.66
N PRO A 153 -3.86 1.80 12.36
CA PRO A 153 -3.14 2.56 11.34
C PRO A 153 -3.65 4.01 11.26
N GLY A 154 -2.74 4.97 11.28
CA GLY A 154 -3.02 6.41 11.26
C GLY A 154 -1.76 7.22 11.50
#